data_AF-A0A9E0KSE5-F1
#
_entry.id   AF-A0A9E0KSE5-F1
#
_cell.length_a   1.000
_cell.length_b   1.000
_cell.length_c   1.000
_cell.angle_alpha   90.00
_cell.angle_beta   90.00
_cell.angle_gamma   90.00
#
_symmetry.space_group_name_H-M   'P 1'
#
loop_
_entity.id
_entity.type
_entity.pdbx_description
1 polymer ?
#
loop_
_entity_poly.entity_id
_entity_poly.type
_entity_poly.pdbx_seq_one_letter_code
_entity_poly.pdbx_strand_id
1 'polypeptide(L)'
;MGGDIGNAIGSVTDAVGLTNHSGEKALDRQSQAADQANATQKYMYDTQREDAAPWRQAGGVALGQLASGDVFGGKGFEADPGYQFRMSEGMKAINSNAAARGGVNSGATLKALARYGQDFASNEYNNAYGRQYNRLSALAGFGQGANQQVSNAGTNYANAVSGNQIGVGNAAASNIMGQTGRLAGFIQGGMEAGAKALASDKRVKENISEVTREEIKELKETIKAVKFNYKDSSYGDGDFVGVMAQDLEKSKLGKTLVFEDKDGVKKIDTNKAISLLLAMIAEA
;
A
#
# COMPACT_ATOMS: atom_id res chain seq x y z
N MET A 1 -20.87 43.46 -34.29
CA MET A 1 -21.14 42.04 -33.98
C MET A 1 -19.93 41.24 -34.44
N GLY A 2 -18.91 41.15 -33.59
CA GLY A 2 -17.74 40.28 -33.80
C GLY A 2 -17.91 39.09 -32.87
N GLY A 3 -18.04 37.89 -33.44
CA GLY A 3 -18.18 36.65 -32.70
C GLY A 3 -16.84 35.94 -32.63
N ASP A 4 -16.33 35.78 -31.42
CA ASP A 4 -15.20 34.92 -31.08
C ASP A 4 -15.45 33.47 -31.52
N ILE A 5 -14.72 33.02 -32.55
CA ILE A 5 -14.60 31.60 -32.93
C ILE A 5 -13.26 31.01 -32.41
N GLY A 6 -12.47 31.81 -31.68
CA GLY A 6 -11.11 31.47 -31.24
C GLY A 6 -10.98 30.40 -30.14
N ASN A 7 -12.06 29.88 -29.57
CA ASN A 7 -12.00 28.96 -28.40
C ASN A 7 -12.40 27.50 -28.68
N ALA A 8 -12.68 27.11 -29.93
CA ALA A 8 -13.14 25.75 -30.25
C ALA A 8 -12.04 24.77 -30.70
N ILE A 9 -10.84 25.25 -31.04
CA ILE A 9 -9.83 24.43 -31.74
C ILE A 9 -8.73 23.91 -30.78
N GLY A 10 -8.54 24.56 -29.63
CA GLY A 10 -7.62 24.07 -28.58
C GLY A 10 -8.09 22.78 -27.89
N SER A 11 -9.33 22.32 -28.15
CA SER A 11 -9.92 21.12 -27.54
C SER A 11 -9.84 19.86 -28.41
N VAL A 12 -9.53 19.99 -29.71
CA VAL A 12 -9.53 18.85 -30.64
C VAL A 12 -8.22 18.05 -30.54
N THR A 13 -7.10 18.71 -30.27
CA THR A 13 -5.81 18.05 -29.99
C THR A 13 -5.83 17.25 -28.69
N ASP A 14 -6.69 17.66 -27.75
CA ASP A 14 -7.03 16.88 -26.56
C ASP A 14 -8.13 15.83 -26.83
N ALA A 15 -8.94 15.91 -27.87
CA ALA A 15 -10.03 14.94 -28.07
C ALA A 15 -9.57 13.56 -28.59
N VAL A 16 -8.36 13.43 -29.16
CA VAL A 16 -7.96 12.23 -29.95
C VAL A 16 -6.86 11.37 -29.30
N GLY A 17 -6.40 11.69 -28.09
CA GLY A 17 -5.36 10.99 -27.30
C GLY A 17 -4.83 9.63 -27.82
N LEU A 18 -3.72 9.63 -28.56
CA LEU A 18 -2.95 8.43 -28.90
C LEU A 18 -1.70 8.23 -28.03
N THR A 19 -1.43 9.13 -27.09
CA THR A 19 -0.43 8.93 -26.02
C THR A 19 -0.81 9.81 -24.84
N ASN A 20 -1.36 9.18 -23.80
CA ASN A 20 -1.88 9.88 -22.64
C ASN A 20 -0.75 10.27 -21.66
N HIS A 21 0.35 10.83 -22.18
CA HIS A 21 1.54 11.12 -21.39
C HIS A 21 1.24 12.00 -20.17
N SER A 22 0.29 12.92 -20.25
CA SER A 22 -0.05 13.79 -19.12
C SER A 22 -0.86 13.06 -18.03
N GLY A 23 -1.81 12.20 -18.43
CA GLY A 23 -2.61 11.40 -17.52
C GLY A 23 -1.82 10.26 -16.88
N GLU A 24 -1.00 9.56 -17.66
CA GLU A 24 -0.07 8.53 -17.18
C GLU A 24 0.99 9.13 -16.26
N LYS A 25 1.59 10.29 -16.60
CA LYS A 25 2.51 11.01 -15.71
C LYS A 25 1.84 11.52 -14.44
N ALA A 26 0.57 11.94 -14.51
CA ALA A 26 -0.17 12.36 -13.32
C ALA A 26 -0.44 11.17 -12.38
N LEU A 27 -0.85 10.03 -12.94
CA LEU A 27 -1.04 8.79 -12.18
C LEU A 27 0.28 8.28 -11.59
N ASP A 28 1.36 8.30 -12.37
CA ASP A 28 2.71 7.91 -11.92
C ASP A 28 3.20 8.80 -10.77
N ARG A 29 3.04 10.13 -10.88
CA ARG A 29 3.35 11.05 -9.78
C ARG A 29 2.51 10.80 -8.54
N GLN A 30 1.22 10.47 -8.71
CA GLN A 30 0.34 10.16 -7.59
C GLN A 30 0.71 8.83 -6.94
N SER A 31 1.08 7.81 -7.72
CA SER A 31 1.60 6.54 -7.22
C SER A 31 2.89 6.75 -6.43
N GLN A 32 3.86 7.49 -6.99
CA GLN A 32 5.12 7.79 -6.33
C GLN A 32 4.93 8.56 -5.01
N ALA A 33 4.02 9.53 -4.98
CA ALA A 33 3.68 10.26 -3.75
C ALA A 33 3.06 9.33 -2.69
N ALA A 34 2.15 8.43 -3.11
CA ALA A 34 1.56 7.44 -2.23
C ALA A 34 2.61 6.44 -1.70
N ASP A 35 3.54 6.00 -2.54
CA ASP A 35 4.63 5.10 -2.16
C ASP A 35 5.59 5.76 -1.16
N GLN A 36 5.97 7.02 -1.38
CA GLN A 36 6.78 7.80 -0.43
C GLN A 36 6.05 8.01 0.91
N ALA A 37 4.76 8.30 0.87
CA ALA A 37 3.94 8.41 2.07
C ALA A 37 3.88 7.07 2.82
N ASN A 38 3.63 5.97 2.12
CA ASN A 38 3.60 4.62 2.69
C ASN A 38 4.95 4.23 3.29
N ALA A 39 6.06 4.55 2.62
CA ALA A 39 7.42 4.32 3.13
C ALA A 39 7.68 5.10 4.43
N THR A 40 7.27 6.37 4.49
CA THR A 40 7.37 7.19 5.69
C THR A 40 6.52 6.63 6.83
N GLN A 41 5.28 6.23 6.55
CA GLN A 41 4.39 5.61 7.54
C GLN A 41 4.97 4.29 8.05
N LYS A 42 5.57 3.48 7.17
CA LYS A 42 6.23 2.22 7.52
C LYS A 42 7.44 2.46 8.42
N TYR A 43 8.29 3.42 8.07
CA TYR A 43 9.44 3.82 8.89
C TYR A 43 8.99 4.20 10.30
N MET A 44 7.99 5.08 10.43
CA MET A 44 7.47 5.51 11.73
C MET A 44 6.90 4.34 12.54
N TYR A 45 6.18 3.42 11.91
CA TYR A 45 5.68 2.21 12.57
C TYR A 45 6.80 1.29 13.03
N ASP A 46 7.80 1.03 12.18
CA ASP A 46 8.92 0.16 12.50
C ASP A 46 9.75 0.75 13.65
N THR A 47 10.04 2.06 13.63
CA THR A 47 10.71 2.75 14.74
C THR A 47 9.93 2.61 16.05
N GLN A 48 8.61 2.85 16.05
CA GLN A 48 7.80 2.69 17.25
C GLN A 48 7.81 1.24 17.78
N ARG A 49 7.80 0.26 16.86
CA ARG A 49 7.86 -1.16 17.21
C ARG A 49 9.23 -1.54 17.78
N GLU A 50 10.30 -0.96 17.27
CA GLU A 50 11.68 -1.13 17.73
C GLU A 50 11.90 -0.48 19.11
N ASP A 51 11.49 0.77 19.29
CA ASP A 51 11.57 1.50 20.56
C ASP A 51 10.77 0.81 21.68
N ALA A 52 9.64 0.19 21.33
CA ALA A 52 8.83 -0.59 22.27
C ALA A 52 9.38 -2.00 22.52
N ALA A 53 10.34 -2.50 21.73
CA ALA A 53 10.81 -3.88 21.83
C ALA A 53 11.41 -4.24 23.21
N PRO A 54 12.26 -3.41 23.85
CA PRO A 54 12.80 -3.73 25.17
C PRO A 54 11.72 -3.92 26.24
N TRP A 55 10.68 -3.06 26.22
CA TRP A 55 9.57 -3.14 27.16
C TRP A 55 8.71 -4.38 26.93
N ARG A 56 8.44 -4.70 25.67
CA ARG A 56 7.69 -5.92 25.29
C ARG A 56 8.45 -7.18 25.70
N GLN A 57 9.75 -7.23 25.46
CA GLN A 57 10.60 -8.36 25.83
C GLN A 57 10.64 -8.52 27.35
N ALA A 58 10.90 -7.43 28.08
CA ALA A 58 10.97 -7.47 29.54
C ALA A 58 9.64 -7.88 30.17
N GLY A 59 8.51 -7.36 29.67
CA GLY A 59 7.19 -7.77 30.13
C GLY A 59 6.83 -9.20 29.74
N GLY A 60 7.28 -9.69 28.58
CA GLY A 60 7.11 -11.10 28.18
C GLY A 60 7.87 -12.06 29.09
N VAL A 61 9.10 -11.72 29.47
CA VAL A 61 9.88 -12.49 30.46
C VAL A 61 9.18 -12.47 31.83
N ALA A 62 8.72 -11.31 32.27
CA ALA A 62 8.03 -11.17 33.56
C ALA A 62 6.72 -11.96 33.59
N LEU A 63 5.95 -11.91 32.50
CA LEU A 63 4.72 -12.66 32.36
C LEU A 63 4.99 -14.17 32.36
N GLY A 64 6.07 -14.63 31.72
CA GLY A 64 6.48 -16.03 31.75
C GLY A 64 6.83 -16.50 33.17
N GLN A 65 7.56 -15.70 33.94
CA GLN A 65 7.90 -16.00 35.34
C GLN A 65 6.64 -16.06 36.21
N LEU A 66 5.73 -15.08 36.08
CA LEU A 66 4.45 -15.09 36.78
C LEU A 66 3.60 -16.32 36.42
N ALA A 67 3.51 -16.68 35.14
CA ALA A 67 2.72 -17.82 34.68
C ALA A 67 3.27 -19.17 35.19
N SER A 68 4.59 -19.28 35.31
CA SER A 68 5.26 -20.47 35.85
C SER A 68 5.21 -20.59 37.37
N GLY A 69 4.86 -19.52 38.09
CA GLY A 69 4.98 -19.43 39.55
C GLY A 69 6.42 -19.25 40.05
N ASP A 70 7.41 -19.33 39.18
CA ASP A 70 8.83 -19.09 39.49
C ASP A 70 9.16 -17.60 39.49
N VAL A 71 8.66 -16.89 40.52
CA VAL A 71 8.88 -15.45 40.66
C VAL A 71 10.35 -15.08 40.86
N PHE A 72 11.19 -16.01 41.30
CA PHE A 72 12.61 -15.77 41.55
C PHE A 72 13.51 -16.18 40.37
N GLY A 73 12.94 -16.74 39.29
CA GLY A 73 13.67 -17.13 38.09
C GLY A 73 14.73 -18.20 38.35
N GLY A 74 14.38 -19.21 39.16
CA GLY A 74 15.22 -20.35 39.49
C GLY A 74 16.28 -20.05 40.55
N LYS A 75 16.33 -18.82 41.08
CA LYS A 75 17.17 -18.46 42.23
C LYS A 75 16.35 -18.59 43.51
N GLY A 76 16.97 -19.04 44.60
CA GLY A 76 16.32 -19.01 45.91
C GLY A 76 16.11 -17.57 46.40
N PHE A 77 15.13 -17.36 47.28
CA PHE A 77 14.92 -16.04 47.92
C PHE A 77 16.14 -15.64 48.77
N GLU A 78 16.98 -16.60 49.16
CA GLU A 78 18.23 -16.42 49.87
C GLU A 78 19.27 -15.62 49.09
N ALA A 79 19.07 -15.46 47.78
CA ALA A 79 19.89 -14.61 46.92
C ALA A 79 19.58 -13.10 47.11
N ASP A 80 18.56 -12.71 47.87
CA ASP A 80 18.32 -11.31 48.24
C ASP A 80 19.44 -10.81 49.17
N PRO A 81 20.26 -9.82 48.77
CA PRO A 81 21.33 -9.28 49.62
C PRO A 81 20.81 -8.73 50.95
N GLY A 82 19.56 -8.26 50.99
CA GLY A 82 18.90 -7.78 52.20
C GLY A 82 18.57 -8.90 53.18
N TYR A 83 18.30 -10.12 52.70
CA TYR A 83 18.05 -11.29 53.55
C TYR A 83 19.30 -11.65 54.35
N GLN A 84 20.45 -11.77 53.67
CA GLN A 84 21.71 -12.12 54.33
C GLN A 84 22.11 -11.08 55.39
N PHE A 85 21.96 -9.80 55.06
CA PHE A 85 22.23 -8.72 56.01
C PHE A 85 21.35 -8.82 57.25
N ARG A 86 20.01 -8.89 57.08
CA ARG A 86 19.06 -8.97 58.22
C ARG A 86 19.25 -10.22 59.06
N MET A 87 19.48 -11.37 58.42
CA MET A 87 19.75 -12.65 59.09
C MET A 87 21.01 -12.55 59.95
N SER A 88 22.10 -12.01 59.40
CA SER A 88 23.38 -11.89 60.11
C SER A 88 23.30 -10.96 61.33
N GLU A 89 22.62 -9.82 61.20
CA GLU A 89 22.43 -8.88 62.30
C GLU A 89 21.53 -9.45 63.40
N GLY A 90 20.48 -10.19 63.05
CA GLY A 90 19.64 -10.87 64.02
C GLY A 90 20.38 -11.96 64.82
N MET A 91 21.18 -12.78 64.14
CA MET A 91 22.04 -13.77 64.82
C MET A 91 23.07 -13.09 65.74
N LYS A 92 23.68 -11.99 65.28
CA LYS A 92 24.64 -11.22 66.07
C LYS A 92 24.00 -10.62 67.31
N ALA A 93 22.78 -10.13 67.24
CA ALA A 93 22.03 -9.61 68.38
C ALA A 93 21.74 -10.71 69.43
N ILE A 94 21.29 -11.89 68.98
CA ILE A 94 21.02 -13.03 69.88
C ILE A 94 22.32 -13.48 70.56
N ASN A 95 23.40 -13.64 69.79
CA ASN A 95 24.70 -14.05 70.31
C ASN A 95 25.30 -13.01 71.27
N SER A 96 25.16 -11.72 70.98
CA SER A 96 25.65 -10.65 71.87
C SER A 96 24.91 -10.64 73.21
N ASN A 97 23.60 -10.87 73.19
CA ASN A 97 22.79 -10.98 74.42
C ASN A 97 23.17 -12.24 75.23
N ALA A 98 23.34 -13.37 74.55
CA ALA A 98 23.76 -14.62 75.19
C ALA A 98 25.18 -14.53 75.76
N ALA A 99 26.09 -13.80 75.09
CA ALA A 99 27.46 -13.54 75.55
C ALA A 99 27.48 -12.70 76.83
N ALA A 100 26.68 -11.63 76.88
CA ALA A 100 26.52 -10.80 78.07
C ALA A 100 25.98 -11.59 79.29
N ARG A 101 25.27 -12.69 79.04
CA ARG A 101 24.70 -13.57 80.08
C ARG A 101 25.52 -14.84 80.33
N GLY A 102 26.69 -15.00 79.68
CA GLY A 102 27.55 -16.17 79.83
C GLY A 102 26.99 -17.48 79.25
N GLY A 103 26.00 -17.40 78.36
CA GLY A 103 25.20 -18.55 77.89
C GLY A 103 25.25 -18.82 76.40
N VAL A 104 26.27 -18.35 75.67
CA VAL A 104 26.35 -18.45 74.18
C VAL A 104 26.13 -19.88 73.69
N ASN A 105 26.73 -20.87 74.35
CA ASN A 105 26.62 -22.29 73.97
C ASN A 105 25.52 -23.05 74.74
N SER A 106 24.63 -22.35 75.45
CA SER A 106 23.55 -23.01 76.17
C SER A 106 22.50 -23.56 75.20
N GLY A 107 21.84 -24.66 75.57
CA GLY A 107 20.74 -25.22 74.77
C GLY A 107 19.59 -24.22 74.56
N ALA A 108 19.41 -23.26 75.47
CA ALA A 108 18.44 -22.17 75.33
C ALA A 108 18.81 -21.21 74.18
N THR A 109 20.08 -20.83 74.06
CA THR A 109 20.57 -19.98 72.96
C THR A 109 20.49 -20.70 71.62
N LEU A 110 20.88 -21.98 71.55
CA LEU A 110 20.76 -22.79 70.33
C LEU A 110 19.29 -22.92 69.89
N LYS A 111 18.37 -23.14 70.84
CA LYS A 111 16.93 -23.19 70.57
C LYS A 111 16.39 -21.83 70.08
N ALA A 112 16.88 -20.72 70.63
CA ALA A 112 16.49 -19.38 70.22
C ALA A 112 16.99 -19.05 68.80
N LEU A 113 18.24 -19.38 68.47
CA LEU A 113 18.79 -19.24 67.12
C LEU A 113 18.04 -20.11 66.10
N ALA A 114 17.72 -21.36 66.45
CA ALA A 114 16.95 -22.26 65.59
C ALA A 114 15.53 -21.74 65.31
N ARG A 115 14.83 -21.25 66.34
CA ARG A 115 13.51 -20.60 66.17
C ARG A 115 13.61 -19.33 65.34
N TYR A 116 14.58 -18.46 65.63
CA TYR A 116 14.79 -17.24 64.86
C TYR A 116 15.02 -17.56 63.38
N GLY A 117 15.87 -18.54 63.05
CA GLY A 117 16.10 -18.95 61.66
C GLY A 117 14.85 -19.45 60.96
N GLN A 118 14.04 -20.30 61.61
CA GLN A 118 12.79 -20.84 61.04
C GLN A 118 11.71 -19.76 60.84
N ASP A 119 11.49 -18.93 61.86
CA ASP A 119 10.46 -17.88 61.84
C ASP A 119 10.86 -16.73 60.90
N PHE A 120 12.15 -16.37 60.88
CA PHE A 120 12.69 -15.34 59.99
C PHE A 120 12.65 -15.78 58.53
N ALA A 121 13.07 -17.02 58.22
CA ALA A 121 13.03 -17.54 56.85
C ALA A 121 11.59 -17.58 56.30
N SER A 122 10.62 -18.03 57.10
CA SER A 122 9.21 -18.10 56.67
C SER A 122 8.60 -16.72 56.41
N ASN A 123 8.86 -15.76 57.30
CA ASN A 123 8.36 -14.39 57.14
C ASN A 123 9.08 -13.64 56.02
N GLU A 124 10.40 -13.79 55.91
CA GLU A 124 11.15 -13.14 54.84
C GLU A 124 10.80 -13.71 53.47
N TYR A 125 10.56 -15.03 53.35
CA TYR A 125 10.10 -15.62 52.10
C TYR A 125 8.83 -14.95 51.59
N ASN A 126 7.81 -14.82 52.44
CA ASN A 126 6.54 -14.17 52.06
C ASN A 126 6.77 -12.70 51.64
N ASN A 127 7.61 -11.97 52.36
CA ASN A 127 7.94 -10.58 52.04
C ASN A 127 8.72 -10.46 50.73
N ALA A 128 9.72 -11.33 50.51
CA ALA A 128 10.53 -11.37 49.29
C ALA A 128 9.70 -11.77 48.08
N TYR A 129 8.85 -12.78 48.23
CA TYR A 129 7.88 -13.20 47.23
C TYR A 129 6.96 -12.04 46.84
N GLY A 130 6.36 -11.36 47.83
CA GLY A 130 5.48 -10.22 47.57
C GLY A 130 6.18 -9.08 46.83
N ARG A 131 7.41 -8.72 47.23
CA ARG A 131 8.22 -7.69 46.53
C ARG A 131 8.48 -8.08 45.08
N GLN A 132 8.92 -9.31 44.87
CA GLN A 132 9.29 -9.81 43.55
C GLN A 132 8.06 -9.97 42.64
N TYR A 133 6.96 -10.51 43.17
CA TYR A 133 5.68 -10.60 42.47
C TYR A 133 5.17 -9.22 42.02
N ASN A 134 5.24 -8.22 42.90
CA ASN A 134 4.86 -6.84 42.56
C ASN A 134 5.75 -6.25 41.46
N ARG A 135 7.07 -6.49 41.52
CA ARG A 135 8.02 -6.04 40.50
C ARG A 135 7.74 -6.70 39.13
N LEU A 136 7.52 -8.01 39.11
CA LEU A 136 7.20 -8.73 37.89
C LEU A 136 5.84 -8.30 37.34
N SER A 137 4.84 -8.11 38.19
CA SER A 137 3.52 -7.64 37.79
C SER A 137 3.58 -6.24 37.18
N ALA A 138 4.37 -5.33 37.75
CA ALA A 138 4.59 -4.01 37.18
C ALA A 138 5.28 -4.10 35.80
N LEU A 139 6.30 -4.95 35.67
CA LEU A 139 7.03 -5.13 34.41
C LEU A 139 6.16 -5.77 33.32
N ALA A 140 5.36 -6.77 33.68
CA ALA A 140 4.36 -7.36 32.79
C ALA A 140 3.32 -6.32 32.35
N GLY A 141 2.88 -5.44 33.26
CA GLY A 141 1.99 -4.32 32.96
C GLY A 141 2.60 -3.32 31.97
N PHE A 142 3.88 -2.97 32.11
CA PHE A 142 4.59 -2.14 31.13
C PHE A 142 4.68 -2.82 29.76
N GLY A 143 4.96 -4.12 29.71
CA GLY A 143 4.98 -4.88 28.46
C GLY A 143 3.60 -4.94 27.77
N GLN A 144 2.53 -5.09 28.55
CA GLN A 144 1.16 -5.02 28.04
C GLN A 144 0.87 -3.64 27.44
N GLY A 145 1.24 -2.56 28.13
CA GLY A 145 1.08 -1.19 27.62
C GLY A 145 1.87 -0.94 26.33
N ALA A 146 3.12 -1.38 26.26
CA ALA A 146 3.96 -1.29 25.07
C ALA A 146 3.37 -2.09 23.89
N ASN A 147 2.84 -3.29 24.14
CA ASN A 147 2.12 -4.06 23.13
C ASN A 147 0.87 -3.33 22.62
N GLN A 148 0.09 -2.71 23.51
CA GLN A 148 -1.10 -1.93 23.13
C GLN A 148 -0.71 -0.74 22.24
N GLN A 149 0.36 -0.03 22.58
CA GLN A 149 0.86 1.10 21.79
C GLN A 149 1.28 0.69 20.38
N VAL A 150 2.06 -0.39 20.24
CA VAL A 150 2.47 -0.92 18.92
C VAL A 150 1.27 -1.43 18.13
N SER A 151 0.29 -2.06 18.78
CA SER A 151 -0.96 -2.50 18.13
C SER A 151 -1.75 -1.32 17.57
N ASN A 152 -1.94 -0.26 18.37
CA ASN A 152 -2.62 0.96 17.93
C ASN A 152 -1.87 1.65 16.77
N ALA A 153 -0.54 1.73 16.86
CA ALA A 153 0.30 2.24 15.78
C ALA A 153 0.15 1.41 14.49
N GLY A 154 0.05 0.08 14.61
CA GLY A 154 -0.17 -0.83 13.49
C GLY A 154 -1.53 -0.61 12.81
N THR A 155 -2.60 -0.42 13.58
CA THR A 155 -3.92 -0.08 13.05
C THR A 155 -3.90 1.27 12.31
N ASN A 156 -3.25 2.28 12.88
CA ASN A 156 -3.12 3.59 12.24
C ASN A 156 -2.30 3.52 10.94
N TYR A 157 -1.18 2.79 10.95
CA TYR A 157 -0.36 2.51 9.77
C TYR A 157 -1.18 1.82 8.67
N ALA A 158 -1.92 0.75 9.02
CA ALA A 158 -2.75 0.02 8.07
C ALA A 158 -3.85 0.89 7.44
N ASN A 159 -4.51 1.73 8.25
CA ASN A 159 -5.54 2.65 7.77
C ASN A 159 -4.95 3.72 6.83
N ALA A 160 -3.78 4.28 7.16
CA ALA A 160 -3.11 5.27 6.31
C ALA A 160 -2.68 4.67 4.96
N VAL A 161 -2.05 3.50 4.96
CA VAL A 161 -1.64 2.80 3.73
C VAL A 161 -2.84 2.41 2.89
N SER A 162 -3.89 1.87 3.51
CA SER A 162 -5.14 1.52 2.83
C SER A 162 -5.79 2.75 2.17
N GLY A 163 -5.85 3.88 2.88
CA GLY A 163 -6.35 5.14 2.33
C GLY A 163 -5.56 5.62 1.12
N ASN A 164 -4.22 5.54 1.17
CA ASN A 164 -3.36 5.90 0.05
C ASN A 164 -3.56 4.97 -1.16
N GLN A 165 -3.65 3.66 -0.94
CA GLN A 165 -3.90 2.68 -2.02
C GLN A 165 -5.26 2.88 -2.69
N ILE A 166 -6.31 3.11 -1.90
CA ILE A 166 -7.64 3.44 -2.43
C ILE A 166 -7.59 4.76 -3.22
N GLY A 167 -6.84 5.76 -2.72
CA GLY A 167 -6.63 7.04 -3.42
C GLY A 167 -5.98 6.86 -4.80
N VAL A 168 -4.93 6.05 -4.90
CA VAL A 168 -4.28 5.72 -6.19
C VAL A 168 -5.23 4.92 -7.09
N GLY A 169 -5.95 3.94 -6.56
CA GLY A 169 -6.94 3.16 -7.31
C GLY A 169 -8.05 4.03 -7.89
N ASN A 170 -8.58 4.98 -7.11
CA ASN A 170 -9.60 5.93 -7.55
C ASN A 170 -9.06 6.86 -8.64
N ALA A 171 -7.80 7.30 -8.55
CA ALA A 171 -7.17 8.11 -9.58
C ALA A 171 -6.92 7.35 -10.88
N ALA A 172 -6.49 6.09 -10.79
CA ALA A 172 -6.37 5.20 -11.94
C ALA A 172 -7.73 5.00 -12.63
N ALA A 173 -8.77 4.70 -11.85
CA ALA A 173 -10.13 4.54 -12.37
C ALA A 173 -10.66 5.84 -13.01
N SER A 174 -10.40 7.00 -12.39
CA SER A 174 -10.78 8.32 -12.94
C SER A 174 -10.04 8.63 -14.24
N ASN A 175 -8.77 8.22 -14.34
CA ASN A 175 -7.99 8.36 -15.57
C ASN A 175 -8.59 7.52 -16.71
N ILE A 176 -8.93 6.27 -16.43
CA ILE A 176 -9.59 5.36 -17.39
C ILE A 176 -10.96 5.90 -17.79
N MET A 177 -11.79 6.34 -16.84
CA MET A 177 -13.11 6.93 -17.15
C MET A 177 -12.99 8.21 -17.97
N GLY A 178 -11.99 9.05 -17.72
CA GLY A 178 -11.70 10.24 -18.53
C GLY A 178 -11.31 9.88 -19.97
N GLN A 179 -10.58 8.77 -20.17
CA GLN A 179 -10.28 8.24 -21.50
C GLN A 179 -11.56 7.75 -22.19
N THR A 180 -12.39 6.97 -21.50
CA THR A 180 -13.66 6.45 -22.03
C THR A 180 -14.64 7.58 -22.37
N GLY A 181 -14.72 8.62 -21.54
CA GLY A 181 -15.56 9.79 -21.81
C GLY A 181 -15.12 10.59 -23.04
N ARG A 182 -13.81 10.72 -23.27
CA ARG A 182 -13.24 11.35 -24.49
C ARG A 182 -13.48 10.50 -25.73
N LEU A 183 -13.30 9.18 -25.64
CA LEU A 183 -13.63 8.26 -26.74
C LEU A 183 -15.12 8.28 -27.07
N ALA A 184 -15.99 8.31 -26.05
CA ALA A 184 -17.43 8.46 -26.25
C ALA A 184 -17.77 9.80 -26.92
N GLY A 185 -17.15 10.91 -26.50
CA GLY A 185 -17.29 12.21 -27.16
C GLY A 185 -16.77 12.23 -28.60
N PHE A 186 -15.69 11.49 -28.90
CA PHE A 186 -15.19 11.31 -30.26
C PHE A 186 -16.14 10.49 -31.14
N ILE A 187 -16.67 9.37 -30.62
CA ILE A 187 -17.66 8.55 -31.33
C ILE A 187 -18.95 9.36 -31.57
N GLN A 188 -19.37 10.15 -30.58
CA GLN A 188 -20.57 10.97 -30.66
C GLN A 188 -20.40 12.18 -31.60
N GLY A 189 -19.25 12.87 -31.56
CA GLY A 189 -18.92 13.97 -32.48
C GLY A 189 -18.60 13.52 -33.90
N GLY A 190 -18.00 12.33 -34.06
CA GLY A 190 -17.76 11.69 -35.36
C GLY A 190 -19.05 11.22 -36.04
N MET A 191 -20.08 10.86 -35.26
CA MET A 191 -21.42 10.56 -35.77
C MET A 191 -22.19 11.80 -36.26
N GLU A 192 -21.94 13.00 -35.72
CA GLU A 192 -22.57 14.23 -36.19
C GLU A 192 -21.95 14.75 -37.50
N ALA A 193 -20.65 14.56 -37.71
CA ALA A 193 -19.95 14.99 -38.94
C ALA A 193 -20.23 14.10 -40.16
N GLY A 194 -20.76 12.89 -39.96
CA GLY A 194 -21.02 11.90 -41.01
C GLY A 194 -22.39 11.25 -40.85
N ALA A 195 -23.45 12.00 -41.16
CA ALA A 195 -24.84 11.56 -41.05
C ALA A 195 -25.22 10.40 -42.00
N LYS A 196 -24.74 9.19 -41.71
CA LYS A 196 -25.35 7.92 -42.11
C LYS A 196 -25.26 6.95 -40.93
N ALA A 197 -26.40 6.62 -40.33
CA ALA A 197 -26.49 5.50 -39.40
C ALA A 197 -25.89 4.24 -40.08
N LEU A 198 -24.86 3.65 -39.48
CA LEU A 198 -24.18 2.46 -40.00
C LEU A 198 -25.13 1.25 -39.91
N ALA A 199 -25.94 1.02 -40.94
CA ALA A 199 -26.85 -0.11 -41.00
C ALA A 199 -26.05 -1.43 -40.92
N SER A 200 -26.26 -2.20 -39.86
CA SER A 200 -25.45 -3.41 -39.55
C SER A 200 -26.23 -4.74 -39.68
N ASP A 201 -27.52 -4.68 -39.98
CA ASP A 201 -28.41 -5.85 -40.12
C ASP A 201 -27.94 -6.80 -41.25
N LYS A 202 -28.01 -8.12 -41.02
CA LYS A 202 -27.63 -9.13 -42.02
C LYS A 202 -28.43 -9.01 -43.32
N ARG A 203 -29.68 -8.52 -43.27
CA ARG A 203 -30.57 -8.33 -44.44
C ARG A 203 -30.09 -7.28 -45.42
N VAL A 204 -29.24 -6.35 -44.97
CA VAL A 204 -28.68 -5.28 -45.81
C VAL A 204 -27.21 -5.53 -46.16
N LYS A 205 -26.71 -6.74 -45.88
CA LYS A 205 -25.32 -7.14 -46.12
C LYS A 205 -25.27 -8.39 -46.98
N GLU A 206 -24.34 -8.41 -47.91
CA GLU A 206 -24.02 -9.56 -48.76
C GLU A 206 -22.51 -9.86 -48.69
N ASN A 207 -22.09 -11.05 -49.13
CA ASN A 207 -20.69 -11.47 -49.14
C ASN A 207 -19.99 -11.35 -47.77
N ILE A 208 -20.67 -11.81 -46.71
CA ILE A 208 -20.18 -11.74 -45.33
C ILE A 208 -19.14 -12.84 -45.10
N SER A 209 -17.90 -12.46 -44.85
CA SER A 209 -16.81 -13.35 -44.43
C SER A 209 -16.16 -12.85 -43.14
N GLU A 210 -15.58 -13.76 -42.37
CA GLU A 210 -14.79 -13.40 -41.19
C GLU A 210 -13.46 -12.76 -41.61
N VAL A 211 -13.02 -11.77 -40.85
CA VAL A 211 -11.67 -11.20 -40.96
C VAL A 211 -10.74 -12.08 -40.12
N THR A 212 -9.62 -12.50 -40.70
CA THR A 212 -8.68 -13.39 -40.01
C THR A 212 -7.79 -12.62 -39.03
N ARG A 213 -7.29 -13.30 -37.98
CA ARG A 213 -6.34 -12.73 -37.02
C ARG A 213 -5.06 -12.24 -37.70
N GLU A 214 -4.64 -12.94 -38.76
CA GLU A 214 -3.47 -12.61 -39.57
C GLU A 214 -3.65 -11.27 -40.29
N GLU A 215 -4.84 -11.01 -40.86
CA GLU A 215 -5.16 -9.74 -41.53
C GLU A 215 -5.17 -8.56 -40.54
N ILE A 216 -5.65 -8.79 -39.31
CA ILE A 216 -5.63 -7.80 -38.24
C ILE A 216 -4.20 -7.55 -37.76
N LYS A 217 -3.39 -8.60 -37.64
CA LYS A 217 -1.98 -8.49 -37.28
C LYS A 217 -1.18 -7.71 -38.33
N GLU A 218 -1.39 -8.02 -39.62
CA GLU A 218 -0.79 -7.31 -40.76
C GLU A 218 -1.12 -5.80 -40.72
N LEU A 219 -2.36 -5.45 -40.40
CA LEU A 219 -2.76 -4.06 -40.24
C LEU A 219 -2.10 -3.39 -39.02
N LYS A 220 -2.02 -4.07 -37.87
CA LYS A 220 -1.35 -3.56 -36.66
C LYS A 220 0.14 -3.29 -36.87
N GLU A 221 0.81 -4.14 -37.66
CA GLU A 221 2.25 -3.99 -37.95
C GLU A 221 2.54 -2.86 -38.95
N THR A 222 1.57 -2.50 -39.80
CA THR A 222 1.73 -1.48 -40.85
C THR A 222 1.31 -0.08 -40.40
N ILE A 223 0.34 0.04 -39.50
CA ILE A 223 -0.09 1.33 -38.96
C ILE A 223 0.99 1.93 -38.06
N LYS A 224 1.38 3.17 -38.37
CA LYS A 224 2.25 3.99 -37.51
C LYS A 224 1.57 5.32 -37.20
N ALA A 225 1.60 5.70 -35.93
CA ALA A 225 1.19 7.03 -35.52
C ALA A 225 2.28 8.04 -35.92
N VAL A 226 1.90 9.07 -36.66
CA VAL A 226 2.79 10.15 -37.10
C VAL A 226 2.21 11.50 -36.69
N LYS A 227 3.11 12.45 -36.41
CA LYS A 227 2.76 13.86 -36.19
C LYS A 227 3.00 14.63 -37.49
N PHE A 228 2.05 15.48 -37.89
CA PHE A 228 2.16 16.22 -39.13
C PHE A 228 1.38 17.55 -39.09
N ASN A 229 1.72 18.44 -39.99
CA ASN A 229 0.94 19.63 -40.32
C ASN A 229 0.50 19.51 -41.77
N TYR A 230 -0.71 19.97 -42.09
CA TYR A 230 -1.10 20.08 -43.49
C TYR A 230 -0.29 21.21 -44.14
N LYS A 231 0.13 20.97 -45.38
CA LYS A 231 0.84 21.97 -46.19
C LYS A 231 -0.09 23.06 -46.70
N ASP A 232 -1.39 22.78 -46.74
CA ASP A 232 -2.45 23.64 -47.22
C ASP A 232 -3.53 23.72 -46.13
N SER A 233 -3.88 24.95 -45.73
CA SER A 233 -4.82 25.26 -44.66
C SER A 233 -6.24 24.77 -44.95
N SER A 234 -6.58 24.50 -46.22
CA SER A 234 -7.88 23.93 -46.61
C SER A 234 -8.12 22.53 -46.05
N TYR A 235 -7.05 21.80 -45.69
CA TYR A 235 -7.14 20.52 -45.00
C TYR A 235 -7.09 20.65 -43.46
N GLY A 236 -6.83 21.86 -42.96
CA GLY A 236 -6.79 22.20 -41.54
C GLY A 236 -5.48 22.84 -41.12
N ASP A 237 -5.56 23.72 -40.14
CA ASP A 237 -4.40 24.42 -39.55
C ASP A 237 -4.03 23.84 -38.18
N GLY A 238 -2.72 23.78 -37.88
CA GLY A 238 -2.19 23.32 -36.58
C GLY A 238 -1.49 21.97 -36.62
N ASP A 239 -1.14 21.46 -35.44
CA ASP A 239 -0.47 20.17 -35.25
C ASP A 239 -1.48 19.02 -35.21
N PHE A 240 -1.31 18.04 -36.10
CA PHE A 240 -2.14 16.84 -36.19
C PHE A 240 -1.34 15.59 -35.82
N VAL A 241 -2.05 14.60 -35.27
CA VAL A 241 -1.54 13.24 -35.07
C VAL A 241 -2.49 12.28 -35.76
N GLY A 242 -1.96 11.38 -36.57
CA GLY A 242 -2.77 10.45 -37.34
C GLY A 242 -1.93 9.36 -38.00
N VAL A 243 -2.48 8.77 -39.05
CA VAL A 243 -1.85 7.69 -39.81
C VAL A 243 -1.71 8.11 -41.27
N MET A 244 -0.68 7.62 -41.94
CA MET A 244 -0.51 7.86 -43.37
C MET A 244 -1.35 6.87 -44.17
N ALA A 245 -2.09 7.36 -45.17
CA ALA A 245 -2.83 6.50 -46.09
C ALA A 245 -1.92 5.46 -46.77
N GLN A 246 -0.69 5.84 -47.09
CA GLN A 246 0.33 4.98 -47.71
C GLN A 246 0.80 3.86 -46.77
N ASP A 247 0.75 4.07 -45.46
CA ASP A 247 1.06 3.02 -44.48
C ASP A 247 -0.10 2.05 -44.36
N LEU A 248 -1.34 2.54 -44.38
CA LEU A 248 -2.55 1.69 -44.41
C LEU A 248 -2.58 0.78 -45.64
N GLU A 249 -2.21 1.31 -46.80
CA GLU A 249 -2.18 0.54 -48.05
C GLU A 249 -1.17 -0.62 -48.07
N LYS A 250 -0.28 -0.73 -47.08
CA LYS A 250 0.65 -1.87 -46.99
C LYS A 250 -0.03 -3.14 -46.51
N SER A 251 -1.21 -3.05 -45.91
CA SER A 251 -1.99 -4.19 -45.45
C SER A 251 -3.25 -4.41 -46.30
N LYS A 252 -3.71 -5.66 -46.37
CA LYS A 252 -4.98 -6.00 -47.05
C LYS A 252 -6.17 -5.20 -46.53
N LEU A 253 -6.35 -5.13 -45.20
CA LEU A 253 -7.45 -4.40 -44.57
C LEU A 253 -7.28 -2.89 -44.74
N GLY A 254 -6.08 -2.34 -44.55
CA GLY A 254 -5.85 -0.91 -44.61
C GLY A 254 -6.07 -0.33 -46.01
N LYS A 255 -5.79 -1.09 -47.08
CA LYS A 255 -6.17 -0.70 -48.46
C LYS A 255 -7.66 -0.40 -48.61
N THR A 256 -8.54 -1.12 -47.89
CA THR A 256 -10.00 -0.92 -48.00
C THR A 256 -10.48 0.40 -47.38
N LEU A 257 -9.66 0.98 -46.51
CA LEU A 257 -9.92 2.24 -45.80
C LEU A 257 -9.44 3.45 -46.60
N VAL A 258 -8.63 3.26 -47.63
CA VAL A 258 -8.04 4.35 -48.40
C VAL A 258 -8.79 4.50 -49.72
N PHE A 259 -9.14 5.73 -50.04
CA PHE A 259 -9.67 6.10 -51.34
C PHE A 259 -8.93 7.32 -51.88
N GLU A 260 -8.91 7.49 -53.18
CA GLU A 260 -8.32 8.64 -53.84
C GLU A 260 -9.45 9.57 -54.29
N ASP A 261 -9.31 10.86 -53.99
CA ASP A 261 -10.29 11.86 -54.43
C ASP A 261 -10.06 12.28 -55.89
N LYS A 262 -10.87 13.22 -56.37
CA LYS A 262 -10.81 13.70 -57.76
C LYS A 262 -9.49 14.40 -58.11
N ASP A 263 -8.75 14.85 -57.10
CA ASP A 263 -7.51 15.61 -57.24
C ASP A 263 -6.28 14.70 -57.05
N GLY A 264 -6.48 13.38 -56.92
CA GLY A 264 -5.42 12.40 -56.74
C GLY A 264 -4.92 12.29 -55.29
N VAL A 265 -5.61 12.93 -54.33
CA VAL A 265 -5.20 12.94 -52.93
C VAL A 265 -5.79 11.72 -52.22
N LYS A 266 -4.92 10.92 -51.61
CA LYS A 266 -5.32 9.76 -50.80
C LYS A 266 -5.95 10.22 -49.49
N LYS A 267 -7.16 9.75 -49.23
CA LYS A 267 -7.98 10.03 -48.06
C LYS A 267 -8.40 8.74 -47.37
N ILE A 268 -8.75 8.85 -46.09
CA ILE A 268 -9.21 7.73 -45.28
C ILE A 268 -10.74 7.79 -45.19
N ASP A 269 -11.39 6.69 -45.53
CA ASP A 269 -12.83 6.49 -45.34
C ASP A 269 -13.12 6.31 -43.85
N THR A 270 -13.58 7.39 -43.23
CA THR A 270 -13.84 7.46 -41.79
C THR A 270 -14.93 6.48 -41.35
N ASN A 271 -15.92 6.20 -42.19
CA ASN A 271 -17.01 5.26 -41.86
C ASN A 271 -16.49 3.82 -41.77
N LYS A 272 -15.65 3.43 -42.74
CA LYS A 272 -15.00 2.11 -42.72
C LYS A 272 -13.97 2.00 -41.60
N ALA A 273 -13.21 3.07 -41.35
CA ALA A 273 -12.23 3.11 -40.28
C ALA A 273 -12.88 2.97 -38.89
N ILE A 274 -14.01 3.66 -38.66
CA ILE A 274 -14.80 3.52 -37.42
C ILE A 274 -15.35 2.10 -37.29
N SER A 275 -15.91 1.53 -38.36
CA SER A 275 -16.44 0.15 -38.34
C SER A 275 -15.36 -0.88 -38.01
N LEU A 276 -14.17 -0.71 -38.58
CA LEU A 276 -13.03 -1.59 -38.32
C LEU A 276 -12.46 -1.43 -36.91
N LEU A 277 -12.39 -0.20 -36.41
CA LEU A 277 -11.98 0.07 -35.02
C LEU A 277 -12.91 -0.61 -34.02
N LEU A 278 -14.24 -0.53 -34.24
CA LEU A 278 -15.22 -1.23 -33.43
C LEU A 278 -15.03 -2.75 -33.45
N ALA A 279 -14.70 -3.33 -34.62
CA ALA A 279 -14.42 -4.75 -34.74
C ALA A 279 -13.15 -5.16 -33.97
N MET A 280 -12.07 -4.37 -34.05
CA MET A 280 -10.83 -4.66 -33.32
C MET A 280 -10.97 -4.59 -31.80
N ILE A 281 -11.80 -3.67 -31.30
CA ILE A 281 -12.09 -3.57 -29.86
C ILE A 281 -12.83 -4.82 -29.36
N ALA A 282 -13.71 -5.40 -30.18
CA ALA A 282 -14.48 -6.59 -29.82
C ALA A 282 -13.66 -7.90 -29.83
N GLU A 283 -12.49 -7.91 -30.47
CA GLU A 283 -11.63 -9.11 -30.60
C GLU A 283 -10.45 -9.13 -29.60
N ALA A 284 -10.24 -8.04 -28.85
CA ALA A 284 -9.26 -7.92 -27.76
C ALA A 284 -9.80 -8.50 -26.45
#